data_AF-A0A1R1JSG3-F1
#
_entry.id   AF-A0A1R1JSG3-F1
#
_cell.length_a   1.000
_cell.length_b   1.000
_cell.length_c   1.000
_cell.angle_alpha   90.00
_cell.angle_beta   90.00
_cell.angle_gamma   90.00
#
_symmetry.space_group_name_H-M   'P 1'
#
loop_
_entity.id
_entity.type
_entity.pdbx_description
1 polymer ?
#
loop_
_entity_poly.entity_id
_entity_poly.type
_entity_poly.pdbx_seq_one_letter_code
_entity_poly.pdbx_strand_id
1 'polypeptide(L)' 'MADHIPYPTSCLDAQGRVWHAYSVEFSSPDGTYACHIYAISDDHAQLQLEALKETGRITGQTLEVHDE' A
#
# COMPACT_ATOMS: atom_id res chain seq x y z
N MET A 1 -16.83 -18.54 -3.89
CA MET A 1 -16.61 -17.47 -2.87
C MET A 1 -15.28 -16.86 -3.21
N ALA A 2 -15.17 -15.53 -3.23
CA ALA A 2 -13.86 -14.91 -3.42
C ALA A 2 -13.03 -15.21 -2.16
N ASP A 3 -11.92 -15.93 -2.34
CA ASP A 3 -10.94 -16.14 -1.28
C ASP A 3 -10.34 -14.78 -0.93
N HIS A 4 -10.79 -14.21 0.18
CA HIS A 4 -10.24 -12.96 0.68
C HIS A 4 -8.94 -13.29 1.39
N ILE A 5 -7.81 -13.06 0.72
CA ILE A 5 -6.50 -13.12 1.38
C ILE A 5 -6.49 -12.03 2.46
N PRO A 6 -6.38 -12.37 3.76
CA PRO A 6 -6.37 -11.39 4.83
C PRO A 6 -5.13 -10.50 4.67
N TYR A 7 -5.35 -9.24 4.30
CA TYR A 7 -4.27 -8.27 4.20
C TYR A 7 -3.94 -7.76 5.60
N PRO A 8 -2.71 -7.97 6.11
CA PRO A 8 -2.34 -7.50 7.44
C PRO A 8 -2.42 -5.97 7.44
N THR A 9 -3.37 -5.41 8.20
CA THR A 9 -3.56 -3.95 8.29
C THR A 9 -2.46 -3.26 9.09
N SER A 10 -1.58 -4.04 9.71
CA SER A 10 -0.39 -3.56 10.40
C SER A 10 0.77 -4.55 10.39
N CYS A 11 2.00 -4.06 10.40
CA CYS A 11 3.20 -4.87 10.58
C CYS A 11 4.19 -4.21 11.57
N LEU A 12 4.86 -5.03 12.38
CA LEU A 12 5.90 -4.57 13.32
C LEU A 12 7.26 -4.70 12.64
N ASP A 13 8.04 -3.62 12.58
CA ASP A 13 9.41 -3.67 12.04
C ASP A 13 10.44 -4.08 13.12
N ALA A 14 11.65 -4.44 12.68
CA ALA A 14 12.74 -4.86 13.58
C ALA A 14 13.14 -3.82 14.64
N GLN A 15 12.82 -2.54 14.42
CA GLN A 15 13.03 -1.43 15.36
C GLN A 15 11.86 -1.20 16.33
N GLY A 16 10.80 -2.03 16.26
CA GLY A 16 9.64 -1.94 17.15
C GLY A 16 8.60 -0.90 16.76
N ARG A 17 8.66 -0.32 15.55
CA ARG A 17 7.60 0.58 15.07
C ARG A 17 6.47 -0.22 14.44
N VAL A 18 5.24 0.19 14.73
CA VAL A 18 4.05 -0.37 14.10
C VAL A 18 3.74 0.45 12.85
N TRP A 19 3.71 -0.21 11.72
CA TRP A 19 3.29 0.35 10.45
C TRP A 19 1.84 -0.02 10.22
N HIS A 20 1.05 0.93 9.74
CA HIS A 20 -0.35 0.75 9.39
C HIS A 20 -0.53 0.97 7.90
N ALA A 21 -1.44 0.21 7.29
CA ALA A 21 -1.83 0.42 5.91
C ALA A 21 -2.75 1.65 5.81
N TYR A 22 -2.36 2.60 4.96
CA TYR A 22 -3.16 3.78 4.58
C TYR A 22 -3.64 3.58 3.14
N SER A 23 -4.94 3.77 2.91
CA SER A 23 -5.52 3.76 1.56
C SER A 23 -5.22 5.08 0.87
N VAL A 24 -4.70 5.00 -0.35
CA VAL A 24 -4.44 6.13 -1.24
C VAL A 24 -5.36 5.99 -2.44
N GLU A 25 -6.10 7.06 -2.75
CA GLU A 25 -6.93 7.15 -3.94
C GLU A 25 -6.34 8.19 -4.89
N PHE A 26 -6.31 7.87 -6.18
CA PHE A 26 -5.85 8.79 -7.22
C PHE A 26 -6.63 8.58 -8.52
N SER A 27 -6.74 9.66 -9.29
CA SER A 27 -7.44 9.64 -10.57
C SER A 27 -6.45 9.64 -11.73
N SER A 28 -6.75 8.85 -12.75
CA SER A 28 -6.15 8.89 -14.07
C SER A 28 -7.24 9.14 -15.13
N PRO A 29 -6.89 9.37 -16.41
CA PRO A 29 -7.88 9.54 -17.47
C PRO A 29 -8.85 8.36 -17.62
N ASP A 30 -8.43 7.16 -17.23
CA ASP A 30 -9.20 5.92 -17.36
C ASP A 30 -10.12 5.66 -16.16
N GLY A 31 -9.95 6.41 -15.05
CA GLY A 31 -10.79 6.30 -13.87
C GLY A 31 -10.07 6.57 -12.55
N THR A 32 -10.71 6.15 -11.46
CA THR A 32 -10.17 6.26 -10.10
C THR A 32 -9.61 4.92 -9.67
N TYR A 33 -8.40 4.96 -9.13
CA TYR A 33 -7.65 3.79 -8.68
C TYR A 33 -7.25 3.98 -7.22
N ALA A 34 -7.05 2.87 -6.52
CA ALA A 34 -6.61 2.87 -5.14
C ALA A 34 -5.41 1.95 -4.94
N CYS A 35 -4.52 2.34 -4.03
CA CYS A 35 -3.44 1.50 -3.54
C CYS A 35 -3.27 1.68 -2.04
N HIS A 36 -2.43 0.85 -1.42
CA HIS A 36 -2.10 0.96 0.01
C HIS A 36 -0.63 1.30 0.17
N ILE A 37 -0.34 2.27 1.02
CA ILE A 37 1.02 2.58 1.50
C ILE A 37 1.10 2.34 2.99
N TYR A 38 2.27 1.94 3.47
CA TYR A 38 2.49 1.75 4.91
C TYR A 38 3.16 2.98 5.51
N ALA A 39 2.66 3.40 6.68
CA ALA A 39 3.26 4.45 7.48
C ALA A 39 3.04 4.24 8.99
N ILE A 40 3.85 4.90 9.81
CA ILE A 40 3.82 4.78 11.28
C ILE A 40 2.96 5.86 11.96
N SER A 41 2.54 6.88 11.21
CA SER A 41 1.70 8.00 11.65
C SER A 41 1.07 8.68 10.43
N ASP A 42 0.11 9.58 10.67
CA ASP A 42 -0.62 10.31 9.64
C ASP A 42 0.30 11.24 8.85
N ASP A 43 1.18 11.96 9.56
CA ASP A 43 2.21 12.82 8.97
C ASP A 43 3.18 12.02 8.10
N HIS A 44 3.62 10.87 8.59
CA HIS A 44 4.48 9.97 7.83
C HIS A 44 3.78 9.41 6.59
N ALA A 45 2.46 9.20 6.64
CA ALA A 45 1.69 8.76 5.47
C ALA A 45 1.68 9.82 4.36
N GLN A 46 1.58 11.11 4.70
CA GLN A 46 1.69 12.19 3.73
C GLN A 46 3.08 12.24 3.10
N LEU A 47 4.15 12.13 3.90
CA LEU A 47 5.51 12.09 3.39
C LEU A 47 5.75 10.90 2.44
N GLN A 48 5.21 9.72 2.77
CA GLN A 48 5.29 8.54 1.91
C GLN A 48 4.50 8.71 0.61
N LEU A 49 3.35 9.38 0.65
CA LEU A 49 2.58 9.70 -0.55
C LEU A 49 3.33 10.65 -1.49
N GLU A 50 3.96 11.70 -0.95
CA GLU A 50 4.79 12.61 -1.74
C GLU A 50 5.97 11.86 -2.37
N ALA A 51 6.69 11.06 -1.58
CA ALA A 51 7.80 10.23 -2.08
C ALA A 51 7.35 9.26 -3.19
N LEU A 52 6.15 8.67 -3.08
CA LEU A 52 5.56 7.82 -4.11
C LEU A 52 5.29 8.59 -5.41
N LYS A 53 4.76 9.82 -5.33
CA LYS A 53 4.52 10.67 -6.51
C LYS A 53 5.83 11.08 -7.19
N GLU A 54 6.86 11.36 -6.41
CA GLU A 54 8.15 11.86 -6.92
C GLU A 54 9.05 10.76 -7.47
N THR A 55 9.07 9.59 -6.83
CA THR A 55 10.11 8.55 -7.10
C THR A 55 9.53 7.17 -7.41
N GLY A 56 8.21 7.02 -7.38
CA GLY A 56 7.52 5.77 -7.66
C GLY A 56 7.87 5.23 -9.06
N ARG A 57 8.11 3.92 -9.13
CA ARG A 57 8.40 3.23 -10.39
C ARG A 57 7.84 1.81 -10.37
N ILE A 58 7.47 1.32 -11.54
CA ILE A 58 6.99 -0.05 -11.70
C ILE A 58 8.18 -1.01 -11.67
N THR A 59 8.13 -2.00 -10.79
CA THR A 59 9.17 -3.03 -10.64
C THR A 59 8.78 -4.38 -11.26
N GLY A 60 7.50 -4.56 -11.60
CA GLY A 60 6.97 -5.77 -12.19
C GLY A 60 5.44 -5.82 -12.07
N GLN A 61 4.87 -6.94 -12.52
CA GLN A 61 3.46 -7.25 -12.34
C GLN A 61 3.28 -8.10 -11.07
N THR A 62 2.37 -7.72 -10.19
CA THR A 62 1.95 -8.56 -9.07
C THR A 62 1.19 -9.76 -9.61
N LEU A 63 1.59 -10.96 -9.19
CA LEU A 63 0.91 -12.21 -9.52
C LEU A 63 0.04 -12.62 -8.33
N GLU A 64 -1.22 -12.95 -8.60
CA GLU A 64 -2.09 -13.57 -7.60
C GLU A 64 -1.61 -15.00 -7.36
N VAL A 65 -1.44 -15.36 -6.08
CA VAL A 65 -1.15 -16.74 -5.67
C VAL A 65 -2.40 -17.28 -5.00
N HIS A 66 -3.02 -18.27 -5.62
CA HIS A 66 -4.07 -19.06 -5.00
C HIS A 66 -3.43 -20.27 -4.32
N ASP A 67 -3.79 -20.51 -3.06
CA ASP A 67 -3.54 -21.79 -2.39
C ASP A 67 -4.51 -22.82 -3.01
N GLU A 68 -4.00 -23.95 -3.49
CA GLU A 68 -4.79 -25.05 -4.08
C GLU A 68 -5.28 -26.08 -3.05
#